data_AF-A0A426ZN76-F1
#
_entry.id   AF-A0A426ZN76-F1
#
_cell.length_a   1.000
_cell.length_b   1.000
_cell.length_c   1.000
_cell.angle_alpha   90.00
_cell.angle_beta   90.00
_cell.angle_gamma   90.00
#
_symmetry.space_group_name_H-M   'P 1'
#
loop_
_entity.id
_entity.type
_entity.pdbx_description
1 polymer ?
#
loop_
_entity_poly.entity_id
_entity_poly.type
_entity_poly.pdbx_seq_one_letter_code
_entity_poly.pdbx_strand_id
1 'polypeptide(L)'
;MITDNCLQRPSIIESLLQRHIGIIHMAEQHISMDITEGIREVLLTESFTGPVSYLQKFEKPTEIQTGSAIELVGNWYLENIVKDISGAGVLFIPIRHCFKSSQVIGAWTAESYTDVRELKALIRIFGGYGFDRIDRLLKEHTAALLNCIDTALQSNREALEGLAGSVNYGDRIEREANIKQLLDLDTLVGFCIQAGQAIAFHKLLVEAAGAVLEENAPLILSLLRGVAKQLPVDIPEKDDITRLRRLANTVGADEDHDTEWIHAIMADVGVANDSSWGFLPYLCSAFMASSIWSMTTYNFLIHNQIWVICRCINAVIAGSEYVRMERVQQPRSLSNGHAGEISEPETLNRTSIEANIKSALQIFVKSSAGIVLDSWSENSRYYVC
;
A
#
# COMPACT_ATOMS: atom_id res chain seq x y z
N MET A 1 8.16 19.02 30.42
CA MET A 1 6.87 18.35 30.14
C MET A 1 7.04 17.62 28.82
N ILE A 2 7.36 16.33 28.87
CA ILE A 2 7.34 15.45 27.70
C ILE A 2 5.87 15.08 27.54
N THR A 3 5.25 15.49 26.45
CA THR A 3 3.86 15.12 26.15
C THR A 3 3.77 13.61 25.95
N ASP A 4 2.70 12.99 26.47
CA ASP A 4 2.46 11.54 26.58
C ASP A 4 2.37 10.76 25.24
N ASN A 5 2.82 11.34 24.12
CA ASN A 5 2.69 10.76 22.78
C ASN A 5 4.03 10.67 22.01
N CYS A 6 5.17 10.84 22.68
CA CYS A 6 6.47 10.78 22.02
C CYS A 6 7.01 9.34 21.96
N LEU A 7 6.95 8.72 20.79
CA LEU A 7 7.63 7.45 20.53
C LEU A 7 9.15 7.66 20.51
N GLN A 8 9.90 6.75 21.14
CA GLN A 8 11.35 6.72 21.07
C GLN A 8 11.82 6.00 19.79
N ARG A 9 12.99 6.35 19.25
CA ARG A 9 13.53 5.71 18.04
C ARG A 9 13.70 4.19 18.23
N PRO A 10 13.25 3.35 17.27
CA PRO A 10 13.35 1.90 17.36
C PRO A 10 14.75 1.37 17.70
N SER A 11 15.81 1.91 17.09
CA SER A 11 17.19 1.48 17.33
C SER A 11 17.66 1.71 18.77
N ILE A 12 17.16 2.78 19.42
CA ILE A 12 17.44 3.04 20.84
C ILE A 12 16.74 1.98 21.68
N ILE A 13 15.46 1.70 21.40
CA ILE A 13 14.68 0.69 22.12
C ILE A 13 15.33 -0.69 21.96
N GLU A 14 15.72 -1.06 20.75
CA GLU A 14 16.42 -2.32 20.44
C GLU A 14 17.71 -2.44 21.29
N SER A 15 18.54 -1.40 21.32
CA SER A 15 19.78 -1.40 22.12
C SER A 15 19.53 -1.53 23.62
N LEU A 16 18.47 -0.88 24.13
CA LEU A 16 18.08 -0.97 25.54
C LEU A 16 17.56 -2.38 25.88
N LEU A 17 16.73 -2.98 25.02
CA LEU A 17 16.25 -4.35 25.18
C LEU A 17 17.41 -5.35 25.14
N GLN A 18 18.31 -5.24 24.17
CA GLN A 18 19.50 -6.10 24.07
C GLN A 18 20.39 -5.99 25.32
N ARG A 19 20.59 -4.77 25.85
CA ARG A 19 21.32 -4.57 27.11
C ARG A 19 20.61 -5.24 28.28
N HIS A 20 19.29 -5.08 28.39
CA HIS A 20 18.53 -5.69 29.48
C HIS A 20 18.55 -7.21 29.42
N ILE A 21 18.35 -7.78 28.22
CA ILE A 21 18.50 -9.22 27.95
C ILE A 21 19.89 -9.69 28.36
N GLY A 22 20.95 -8.96 28.00
CA GLY A 22 22.32 -9.28 28.41
C GLY A 22 22.51 -9.31 29.93
N ILE A 23 21.91 -8.37 30.67
CA ILE A 23 21.95 -8.36 32.14
C ILE A 23 21.24 -9.59 32.72
N ILE A 24 20.09 -9.98 32.17
CA ILE A 24 19.35 -11.17 32.62
C ILE A 24 20.18 -12.44 32.39
N HIS A 25 20.80 -12.60 31.21
CA HIS A 25 21.67 -13.75 30.93
C HIS A 25 22.90 -13.78 31.85
N MET A 26 23.42 -12.62 32.28
CA MET A 26 24.47 -12.59 33.30
C MET A 26 23.97 -13.03 34.69
N ALA A 27 22.73 -12.70 35.05
CA ALA A 27 22.13 -13.16 36.30
C ALA A 27 21.86 -14.67 36.30
N GLU A 28 21.49 -15.24 35.16
CA GLU A 28 21.34 -16.69 34.96
C GLU A 28 22.64 -17.47 35.25
N GLN A 29 23.82 -16.88 35.06
CA GLN A 29 25.08 -17.54 35.45
C GLN A 29 25.22 -17.74 36.97
N HIS A 30 24.47 -16.98 37.77
CA HIS A 30 24.52 -17.00 39.22
C HIS A 30 23.31 -17.69 39.86
N ILE A 31 22.29 -18.00 39.08
CA ILE A 31 21.04 -18.61 39.54
C ILE A 31 20.82 -19.84 38.65
N SER A 32 20.78 -21.05 39.20
CA SER A 32 20.55 -22.29 38.43
C SER A 32 19.11 -22.41 37.92
N MET A 33 18.66 -21.43 37.14
CA MET A 33 17.32 -21.29 36.58
C MET A 33 17.43 -20.77 35.15
N ASP A 34 16.80 -21.46 34.20
CA ASP A 34 16.68 -21.01 32.81
C ASP A 34 15.64 -19.88 32.73
N ILE A 35 16.09 -18.69 32.34
CA ILE A 35 15.24 -17.49 32.23
C ILE A 35 14.84 -17.22 30.77
N THR A 36 15.34 -18.02 29.82
CA THR A 36 15.11 -17.85 28.38
C THR A 36 13.64 -17.86 28.02
N GLU A 37 12.88 -18.81 28.58
CA GLU A 37 11.42 -18.89 28.36
C GLU A 37 10.68 -17.69 28.95
N GLY A 38 11.10 -17.19 30.11
CA GLY A 38 10.51 -15.99 30.71
C GLY A 38 10.76 -14.72 29.87
N ILE A 39 11.97 -14.58 29.30
CA ILE A 39 12.27 -13.48 28.37
C ILE A 39 11.37 -13.61 27.12
N ARG A 40 11.25 -14.83 26.57
CA ARG A 40 10.40 -15.07 25.41
C ARG A 40 8.94 -14.73 25.70
N GLU A 41 8.41 -15.16 26.84
CA GLU A 41 7.02 -14.90 27.25
C GLU A 41 6.72 -13.40 27.36
N VAL A 42 7.62 -12.63 27.97
CA VAL A 42 7.47 -11.17 28.09
C VAL A 42 7.50 -10.49 26.72
N LEU A 43 8.48 -10.84 25.87
CA LEU A 43 8.57 -10.25 24.53
C LEU A 43 7.38 -10.63 23.64
N LEU A 44 6.89 -11.87 23.75
CA LEU A 44 5.69 -12.30 23.04
C LEU A 44 4.44 -11.61 23.57
N THR A 45 4.29 -11.43 24.87
CA THR A 45 3.13 -10.71 25.45
C THR A 45 2.99 -9.31 24.88
N GLU A 46 4.11 -8.62 24.63
CA GLU A 46 4.10 -7.26 24.08
C GLU A 46 3.98 -7.17 22.55
N SER A 47 4.27 -8.27 21.83
CA SER A 47 4.27 -8.31 20.36
C SER A 47 3.13 -9.14 19.76
N PHE A 48 2.51 -10.03 20.54
CA PHE A 48 1.52 -10.97 20.05
C PHE A 48 0.24 -10.28 19.63
N THR A 49 -0.20 -10.54 18.40
CA THR A 49 -1.34 -9.87 17.78
C THR A 49 -2.41 -10.85 17.31
N GLY A 50 -2.34 -12.09 17.82
CA GLY A 50 -3.11 -13.23 17.33
C GLY A 50 -2.40 -14.01 16.22
N PRO A 51 -3.13 -14.92 15.55
CA PRO A 51 -2.61 -15.66 14.40
C PRO A 51 -2.14 -14.72 13.29
N VAL A 52 -0.98 -15.02 12.69
CA VAL A 52 -0.44 -14.25 11.56
C VAL A 52 -1.34 -14.48 10.33
N SER A 53 -1.84 -13.40 9.73
CA SER A 53 -2.96 -13.39 8.78
C SER A 53 -2.79 -14.34 7.59
N TYR A 54 -1.56 -14.54 7.12
CA TYR A 54 -1.28 -15.37 5.93
C TYR A 54 -0.90 -16.81 6.28
N LEU A 55 -0.43 -17.07 7.50
CA LEU A 55 0.10 -18.37 7.90
C LEU A 55 -0.96 -19.29 8.48
N GLN A 56 -1.95 -18.74 9.18
CA GLN A 56 -2.87 -19.53 9.99
C GLN A 56 -4.33 -19.17 9.68
N LYS A 57 -5.13 -20.17 9.28
CA LYS A 57 -6.59 -20.08 9.26
C LYS A 57 -7.11 -20.58 10.60
N PHE A 58 -7.57 -19.70 11.46
CA PHE A 58 -8.37 -20.09 12.62
C PHE A 58 -9.82 -19.63 12.41
N GLU A 59 -10.79 -20.40 12.91
CA GLU A 59 -12.14 -19.89 13.17
C GLU A 59 -12.02 -18.63 14.03
N LYS A 60 -12.82 -17.61 13.71
CA LYS A 60 -12.80 -16.27 14.32
C LYS A 60 -12.43 -16.34 15.81
N PRO A 61 -11.25 -15.84 16.21
CA PRO A 61 -10.91 -15.84 17.61
C PRO A 61 -11.81 -14.85 18.35
N THR A 62 -12.43 -15.32 19.43
CA THR A 62 -12.96 -14.51 20.52
C THR A 62 -11.86 -13.56 21.01
N GLU A 63 -12.21 -12.28 21.25
CA GLU A 63 -11.39 -11.19 21.80
C GLU A 63 -9.89 -11.49 21.95
N ILE A 64 -9.11 -11.29 20.89
CA ILE A 64 -7.65 -11.41 20.95
C ILE A 64 -7.12 -10.18 21.68
N GLN A 65 -6.56 -10.36 22.87
CA GLN A 65 -5.79 -9.33 23.54
C GLN A 65 -4.50 -9.09 22.75
N THR A 66 -4.47 -7.99 22.00
CA THR A 66 -3.28 -7.56 21.25
C THR A 66 -2.26 -6.98 22.22
N GLY A 67 -0.98 -7.27 21.98
CA GLY A 67 0.13 -6.72 22.78
C GLY A 67 0.08 -5.20 22.83
N SER A 68 0.20 -4.66 24.05
CA SER A 68 0.04 -3.21 24.30
C SER A 68 1.10 -2.39 23.57
N ALA A 69 2.37 -2.83 23.59
CA ALA A 69 3.45 -2.11 22.93
C ALA A 69 3.30 -2.05 21.41
N ILE A 70 3.00 -3.18 20.73
CA ILE A 70 2.85 -3.17 19.27
C ILE A 70 1.63 -2.36 18.83
N GLU A 71 0.55 -2.37 19.60
CA GLU A 71 -0.63 -1.55 19.32
C GLU A 71 -0.31 -0.06 19.34
N LEU A 72 0.39 0.40 20.39
CA LEU A 72 0.83 1.78 20.52
C LEU A 72 1.75 2.19 19.37
N VAL A 73 2.76 1.36 19.07
CA VAL A 73 3.76 1.65 18.04
C VAL A 73 3.12 1.66 16.65
N GLY A 74 2.29 0.67 16.33
CA GLY A 74 1.63 0.56 15.04
C GLY A 74 0.70 1.75 14.75
N ASN A 75 -0.13 2.13 15.72
CA ASN A 75 -0.99 3.30 15.60
C ASN A 75 -0.18 4.59 15.44
N TRP A 76 0.92 4.73 16.19
CA TRP A 76 1.78 5.90 16.08
C TRP A 76 2.35 6.07 14.66
N TYR A 77 2.85 5.00 14.04
CA TYR A 77 3.34 5.04 12.65
C TYR A 77 2.22 5.38 11.66
N LEU A 78 1.05 4.76 11.80
CA LEU A 78 -0.08 5.04 10.91
C LEU A 78 -0.52 6.52 11.00
N GLU A 79 -0.69 7.04 12.21
CA GLU A 79 -1.20 8.38 12.45
C GLU A 79 -0.20 9.47 12.08
N ASN A 80 1.07 9.30 12.44
CA ASN A 80 2.06 10.36 12.31
C ASN A 80 2.86 10.28 11.01
N ILE A 81 3.13 9.08 10.47
CA ILE A 81 3.93 8.93 9.25
C ILE A 81 3.04 8.85 8.02
N VAL A 82 2.00 8.02 8.05
CA VAL A 82 1.18 7.75 6.86
C VAL A 82 0.07 8.80 6.72
N LYS A 83 -0.68 9.07 7.80
CA LYS A 83 -1.80 10.02 7.78
C LYS A 83 -1.38 11.48 7.98
N ASP A 84 -0.19 11.71 8.54
CA ASP A 84 0.33 13.03 8.96
C ASP A 84 -0.72 13.85 9.73
N ILE A 85 -1.37 13.23 10.74
CA ILE A 85 -2.44 13.89 11.53
C ILE A 85 -1.92 15.19 12.19
N SER A 86 -0.63 15.22 12.55
CA SER A 86 0.02 16.41 13.12
C SER A 86 0.27 17.54 12.11
N GLY A 87 0.13 17.30 10.80
CA GLY A 87 0.46 18.26 9.76
C GLY A 87 1.95 18.64 9.75
N ALA A 88 2.83 17.70 10.08
CA ALA A 88 4.28 17.89 10.15
C ALA A 88 4.93 18.01 8.76
N GLY A 89 4.16 17.85 7.69
CA GLY A 89 4.61 17.93 6.30
C GLY A 89 5.43 16.70 5.94
N VAL A 90 4.86 15.52 6.18
CA VAL A 90 5.50 14.22 5.97
C VAL A 90 5.46 13.84 4.50
N LEU A 91 6.64 13.55 3.94
CA LEU A 91 6.82 13.22 2.54
C LEU A 91 7.74 12.02 2.40
N PHE A 92 7.38 11.09 1.52
CA PHE A 92 8.26 10.01 1.13
C PHE A 92 9.36 10.55 0.20
N ILE A 93 10.61 10.18 0.46
CA ILE A 93 11.78 10.59 -0.34
C ILE A 93 12.35 9.35 -1.03
N PRO A 94 12.04 9.10 -2.32
CA PRO A 94 12.42 7.87 -3.01
C PRO A 94 13.93 7.61 -3.02
N ILE A 95 14.73 8.64 -3.26
CA ILE A 95 16.20 8.54 -3.34
C ILE A 95 16.82 8.11 -2.01
N ARG A 96 16.16 8.43 -0.88
CA ARG A 96 16.65 8.09 0.47
C ARG A 96 16.01 6.85 1.06
N HIS A 97 15.01 6.27 0.40
CA HIS A 97 14.23 5.14 0.93
C HIS A 97 13.72 5.39 2.36
N CYS A 98 13.19 6.60 2.63
CA CYS A 98 12.64 6.96 3.93
C CYS A 98 11.59 8.07 3.81
N PHE A 99 10.83 8.30 4.88
CA PHE A 99 9.99 9.49 5.01
C PHE A 99 10.78 10.61 5.65
N LYS A 100 10.46 11.85 5.28
CA LYS A 100 11.01 13.07 5.88
C LYS A 100 9.85 13.99 6.24
N SER A 101 9.94 14.62 7.40
CA SER A 101 9.00 15.64 7.84
C SER A 101 9.65 17.01 7.81
N SER A 102 8.84 18.04 7.58
CA SER A 102 9.29 19.44 7.66
C SER A 102 9.34 19.93 9.11
N GLN A 103 8.49 19.37 9.98
CA GLN A 103 8.44 19.65 11.41
C GLN A 103 8.76 18.39 12.22
N VAL A 104 9.03 18.56 13.51
CA VAL A 104 9.25 17.44 14.44
C VAL A 104 7.94 16.74 14.77
N ILE A 105 8.00 15.42 14.85
CA ILE A 105 6.90 14.54 15.26
C ILE A 105 7.27 14.02 16.64
N GLY A 106 6.70 14.62 17.69
CA GLY A 106 7.18 14.41 19.05
C GLY A 106 8.58 15.00 19.24
N ALA A 107 9.60 14.15 19.43
CA ALA A 107 10.97 14.58 19.68
C ALA A 107 11.87 14.58 18.43
N TRP A 108 11.50 13.87 17.36
CA TRP A 108 12.36 13.68 16.20
C TRP A 108 11.62 13.92 14.88
N THR A 109 12.35 14.04 13.77
CA THR A 109 11.77 14.10 12.42
C THR A 109 11.40 12.70 11.91
N ALA A 110 10.52 12.60 10.92
CA ALA A 110 10.07 11.32 10.36
C ALA A 110 11.23 10.42 9.87
N GLU A 111 12.32 11.02 9.39
CA GLU A 111 13.52 10.27 8.94
C GLU A 111 14.19 9.51 10.10
N SER A 112 14.05 10.00 11.33
CA SER A 112 14.59 9.34 12.53
C SER A 112 13.78 8.13 13.00
N TYR A 113 12.68 7.82 12.32
CA TYR A 113 11.80 6.68 12.59
C TYR A 113 11.64 5.73 11.41
N THR A 114 11.95 6.20 10.20
CA THR A 114 11.62 5.51 8.94
C THR A 114 12.82 5.23 8.05
N ASP A 115 14.03 5.58 8.49
CA ASP A 115 15.22 5.10 7.81
C ASP A 115 15.31 3.56 7.86
N VAL A 116 16.11 2.98 6.95
CA VAL A 116 16.26 1.53 6.84
C VAL A 116 16.75 0.90 8.14
N ARG A 117 17.59 1.58 8.92
CA ARG A 117 18.11 1.05 10.19
C ARG A 117 17.01 0.99 11.25
N GLU A 118 16.21 2.04 11.37
CA GLU A 118 15.13 2.15 12.34
C GLU A 118 14.00 1.15 12.02
N LEU A 119 13.63 0.98 10.75
CA LEU A 119 12.63 -0.01 10.37
C LEU A 119 13.12 -1.45 10.58
N LYS A 120 14.40 -1.74 10.32
CA LYS A 120 14.97 -3.06 10.67
C LYS A 120 14.98 -3.30 12.18
N ALA A 121 15.32 -2.29 12.98
CA ALA A 121 15.24 -2.37 14.43
C ALA A 121 13.80 -2.64 14.90
N LEU A 122 12.81 -1.94 14.34
CA LEU A 122 11.39 -2.16 14.60
C LEU A 122 10.98 -3.62 14.33
N ILE A 123 11.36 -4.16 13.18
CA ILE A 123 11.07 -5.56 12.82
C ILE A 123 11.79 -6.55 13.76
N ARG A 124 13.02 -6.28 14.20
CA ARG A 124 13.72 -7.17 15.15
C ARG A 124 13.08 -7.17 16.53
N ILE A 125 12.52 -6.05 16.97
CA ILE A 125 11.84 -5.95 18.27
C ILE A 125 10.54 -6.76 18.27
N PHE A 126 9.71 -6.62 17.23
CA PHE A 126 8.34 -7.18 17.23
C PHE A 126 8.16 -8.41 16.31
N GLY A 127 9.14 -8.73 15.47
CA GLY A 127 9.12 -9.87 14.56
C GLY A 127 7.97 -9.83 13.55
N GLY A 128 7.55 -11.03 13.12
CA GLY A 128 6.45 -11.20 12.17
C GLY A 128 5.09 -10.74 12.69
N TYR A 129 4.85 -10.80 14.02
CA TYR A 129 3.62 -10.28 14.61
C TYR A 129 3.53 -8.75 14.51
N GLY A 130 4.65 -8.07 14.75
CA GLY A 130 4.73 -6.62 14.55
C GLY A 130 4.49 -6.19 13.12
N PHE A 131 5.12 -6.90 12.17
CA PHE A 131 4.87 -6.69 10.75
C PHE A 131 3.38 -6.87 10.42
N ASP A 132 2.78 -7.99 10.83
CA ASP A 132 1.37 -8.31 10.54
C ASP A 132 0.41 -7.26 11.10
N ARG A 133 0.66 -6.76 12.32
CA ARG A 133 -0.20 -5.73 12.92
C ARG A 133 -0.15 -4.42 12.14
N ILE A 134 1.06 -3.96 11.80
CA ILE A 134 1.24 -2.73 11.03
C ILE A 134 0.66 -2.89 9.62
N ASP A 135 0.88 -4.04 8.97
CA ASP A 135 0.28 -4.36 7.67
C ASP A 135 -1.26 -4.29 7.74
N ARG A 136 -1.89 -4.90 8.76
CA ARG A 136 -3.36 -4.80 8.94
C ARG A 136 -3.85 -3.36 9.10
N LEU A 137 -3.17 -2.55 9.92
CA LEU A 137 -3.51 -1.13 10.10
C LEU A 137 -3.41 -0.34 8.79
N LEU A 138 -2.37 -0.61 7.99
CA LEU A 138 -2.18 0.02 6.67
C LEU A 138 -3.24 -0.44 5.68
N LYS A 139 -3.60 -1.72 5.68
CA LYS A 139 -4.64 -2.29 4.83
C LYS A 139 -6.01 -1.73 5.15
N GLU A 140 -6.38 -1.64 6.43
CA GLU A 140 -7.64 -1.03 6.88
C GLU A 140 -7.74 0.44 6.44
N HIS A 141 -6.65 1.20 6.60
CA HIS A 141 -6.61 2.59 6.14
C HIS A 141 -6.69 2.72 4.61
N THR A 142 -5.93 1.91 3.88
CA THR A 142 -5.91 1.92 2.41
C THR A 142 -7.26 1.46 1.85
N ALA A 143 -7.90 0.47 2.45
CA ALA A 143 -9.26 0.04 2.13
C ALA A 143 -10.27 1.20 2.24
N ALA A 144 -10.20 1.99 3.30
CA ALA A 144 -11.06 3.17 3.46
C ALA A 144 -10.83 4.19 2.32
N LEU A 145 -9.58 4.45 1.94
CA LEU A 145 -9.25 5.34 0.82
C LEU A 145 -9.75 4.81 -0.52
N LEU A 146 -9.61 3.50 -0.78
CA LEU A 146 -10.11 2.85 -1.99
C LEU A 146 -11.63 2.91 -2.09
N ASN A 147 -12.35 2.78 -0.97
CA ASN A 147 -13.82 2.98 -0.93
C ASN A 147 -14.21 4.44 -1.23
N CYS A 148 -13.42 5.42 -0.77
CA CYS A 148 -13.63 6.82 -1.15
C CYS A 148 -13.43 7.04 -2.65
N ILE A 149 -12.41 6.41 -3.25
CA ILE A 149 -12.17 6.44 -4.70
C ILE A 149 -13.32 5.76 -5.46
N ASP A 150 -13.82 4.61 -4.99
CA ASP A 150 -14.98 3.93 -5.58
C ASP A 150 -16.22 4.82 -5.60
N THR A 151 -16.52 5.45 -4.46
CA THR A 151 -17.65 6.39 -4.33
C THR A 151 -17.49 7.59 -5.26
N ALA A 152 -16.27 8.12 -5.39
CA ALA A 152 -15.99 9.24 -6.29
C ALA A 152 -16.14 8.85 -7.77
N LEU A 153 -15.72 7.64 -8.16
CA LEU A 153 -15.91 7.11 -9.51
C LEU A 153 -17.39 6.99 -9.87
N GLN A 154 -18.20 6.45 -8.95
CA GLN A 154 -19.64 6.32 -9.15
C GLN A 154 -20.34 7.67 -9.23
N SER A 155 -19.97 8.62 -8.35
CA SER A 155 -20.58 9.95 -8.28
C SER A 155 -20.24 10.83 -9.49
N ASN A 156 -19.07 10.63 -10.10
CA ASN A 156 -18.60 11.40 -11.25
C ASN A 156 -18.77 10.67 -12.60
N ARG A 157 -19.53 9.58 -12.63
CA ARG A 157 -19.61 8.68 -13.78
C ARG A 157 -19.98 9.39 -15.09
N GLU A 158 -21.02 10.21 -15.09
CA GLU A 158 -21.50 10.90 -16.30
C GLU A 158 -20.43 11.86 -16.88
N ALA A 159 -19.79 12.64 -16.01
CA ALA A 159 -18.70 13.55 -16.40
C ALA A 159 -17.48 12.77 -16.93
N LEU A 160 -17.17 11.61 -16.33
CA LEU A 160 -16.09 10.73 -16.77
C LEU A 160 -16.38 10.03 -18.11
N GLU A 161 -17.64 9.66 -18.37
CA GLU A 161 -18.09 9.14 -19.66
C GLU A 161 -17.93 10.20 -20.76
N GLY A 162 -18.34 11.44 -20.49
CA GLY A 162 -18.11 12.58 -21.39
C GLY A 162 -16.62 12.85 -21.61
N LEU A 163 -15.81 12.80 -20.55
CA LEU A 163 -14.36 12.97 -20.64
C LEU A 163 -13.73 11.89 -21.53
N ALA A 164 -14.11 10.62 -21.35
CA ALA A 164 -13.63 9.51 -22.17
C ALA A 164 -14.01 9.67 -23.66
N GLY A 165 -15.21 10.20 -23.95
CA GLY A 165 -15.62 10.59 -25.30
C GLY A 165 -14.70 11.66 -25.90
N SER A 166 -14.54 12.78 -25.20
CA SER A 166 -13.80 13.96 -25.68
C SER A 166 -12.31 13.70 -25.97
N VAL A 167 -11.68 12.76 -25.24
CA VAL A 167 -10.27 12.36 -25.46
C VAL A 167 -10.09 11.65 -26.81
N ASN A 168 -11.10 10.92 -27.27
CA ASN A 168 -11.05 10.20 -28.54
C ASN A 168 -11.32 11.10 -29.74
N TYR A 169 -12.13 12.16 -29.58
CA TYR A 169 -12.50 13.08 -30.66
C TYR A 169 -11.69 14.38 -30.69
N GLY A 170 -10.86 14.64 -29.68
CA GLY A 170 -9.97 15.81 -29.66
C GLY A 170 -10.68 17.13 -29.37
N ASP A 171 -11.93 17.11 -28.88
CA ASP A 171 -12.68 18.31 -28.53
C ASP A 171 -12.20 18.85 -27.18
N ARG A 172 -11.40 19.93 -27.25
CA ARG A 172 -10.87 20.62 -26.07
C ARG A 172 -11.96 21.28 -25.23
N ILE A 173 -12.97 21.88 -25.86
CA ILE A 173 -14.00 22.65 -25.14
C ILE A 173 -14.87 21.68 -24.33
N GLU A 174 -15.25 20.57 -24.94
CA GLU A 174 -15.99 19.50 -24.28
C GLU A 174 -15.19 18.89 -23.13
N ARG A 175 -13.89 18.63 -23.34
CA ARG A 175 -12.99 18.11 -22.31
C ARG A 175 -12.91 19.04 -21.10
N GLU A 176 -12.72 20.34 -21.32
CA GLU A 176 -12.64 21.33 -20.25
C GLU A 176 -13.96 21.45 -19.48
N ALA A 177 -15.10 21.41 -20.19
CA ALA A 177 -16.42 21.42 -19.58
C ALA A 177 -16.65 20.19 -18.67
N ASN A 178 -16.27 19.00 -19.13
CA ASN A 178 -16.40 17.77 -18.35
C ASN A 178 -15.50 17.75 -17.12
N ILE A 179 -14.26 18.26 -17.22
CA ILE A 179 -13.35 18.38 -16.06
C ILE A 179 -13.94 19.33 -15.01
N LYS A 180 -14.55 20.45 -15.41
CA LYS A 180 -15.19 21.40 -14.49
C LYS A 180 -16.43 20.84 -13.78
N GLN A 181 -17.04 19.79 -14.32
CA GLN A 181 -18.17 19.10 -13.69
C GLN A 181 -17.74 18.08 -12.63
N LEU A 182 -16.45 17.73 -12.56
CA LEU A 182 -15.95 16.79 -11.56
C LEU A 182 -16.04 17.40 -10.16
N LEU A 183 -16.65 16.65 -9.25
CA LEU A 183 -16.82 17.02 -7.85
C LEU A 183 -15.60 16.59 -7.02
N ASP A 184 -15.21 17.44 -6.08
CA ASP A 184 -14.20 17.15 -5.04
C ASP A 184 -12.84 16.64 -5.55
N LEU A 185 -12.40 17.11 -6.72
CA LEU A 185 -11.16 16.68 -7.37
C LEU A 185 -9.93 16.80 -6.46
N ASP A 186 -9.80 17.93 -5.73
CA ASP A 186 -8.66 18.16 -4.84
C ASP A 186 -8.67 17.20 -3.63
N THR A 187 -9.85 16.90 -3.08
CA THR A 187 -10.01 15.91 -2.00
C THR A 187 -9.60 14.52 -2.49
N LEU A 188 -9.98 14.16 -3.71
CA LEU A 188 -9.64 12.87 -4.31
C LEU A 188 -8.15 12.72 -4.61
N VAL A 189 -7.49 13.79 -5.05
CA VAL A 189 -6.02 13.83 -5.15
C VAL A 189 -5.41 13.62 -3.76
N GLY A 190 -5.96 14.24 -2.71
CA GLY A 190 -5.59 14.00 -1.32
C GLY A 190 -5.67 12.52 -0.90
N PHE A 191 -6.76 11.82 -1.26
CA PHE A 191 -6.88 10.38 -1.00
C PHE A 191 -5.83 9.56 -1.75
N CYS A 192 -5.51 9.91 -2.99
CA CYS A 192 -4.47 9.23 -3.77
C CYS A 192 -3.07 9.47 -3.21
N ILE A 193 -2.79 10.68 -2.68
CA ILE A 193 -1.54 10.97 -1.96
C ILE A 193 -1.43 10.08 -0.73
N GLN A 194 -2.46 10.03 0.12
CA GLN A 194 -2.44 9.20 1.34
C GLN A 194 -2.32 7.70 1.02
N ALA A 195 -3.04 7.21 0.00
CA ALA A 195 -2.95 5.81 -0.42
C ALA A 195 -1.54 5.50 -0.94
N GLY A 196 -0.94 6.40 -1.72
CA GLY A 196 0.45 6.26 -2.13
C GLY A 196 1.44 6.30 -0.95
N GLN A 197 1.21 7.13 0.07
CA GLN A 197 2.03 7.17 1.29
C GLN A 197 1.95 5.82 2.02
N ALA A 198 0.75 5.23 2.12
CA ALA A 198 0.55 3.90 2.70
C ALA A 198 1.30 2.82 1.92
N ILE A 199 1.20 2.82 0.57
CA ILE A 199 1.93 1.88 -0.30
C ILE A 199 3.45 2.05 -0.12
N ALA A 200 3.95 3.28 -0.11
CA ALA A 200 5.38 3.56 0.05
C ALA A 200 5.90 3.12 1.41
N PHE A 201 5.15 3.36 2.49
CA PHE A 201 5.50 2.92 3.83
C PHE A 201 5.46 1.39 3.96
N HIS A 202 4.44 0.75 3.41
CA HIS A 202 4.35 -0.71 3.36
C HIS A 202 5.56 -1.32 2.61
N LYS A 203 5.99 -0.72 1.50
CA LYS A 203 7.19 -1.17 0.79
C LYS A 203 8.44 -1.11 1.66
N LEU A 204 8.66 0.00 2.38
CA LEU A 204 9.81 0.11 3.30
C LEU A 204 9.76 -0.94 4.41
N LEU A 205 8.57 -1.22 4.94
CA LEU A 205 8.38 -2.23 5.98
C LEU A 205 8.73 -3.63 5.47
N VAL A 206 8.33 -3.96 4.24
CA VAL A 206 8.61 -5.24 3.57
C VAL A 206 10.10 -5.38 3.25
N GLU A 207 10.75 -4.32 2.77
CA GLU A 207 12.20 -4.30 2.55
C GLU A 207 12.96 -4.52 3.86
N ALA A 208 12.53 -3.88 4.95
CA ALA A 208 13.11 -4.10 6.28
C ALA A 208 12.88 -5.54 6.77
N ALA A 209 11.67 -6.09 6.59
CA ALA A 209 11.35 -7.46 6.98
C ALA A 209 12.15 -8.49 6.20
N GLY A 210 12.26 -8.33 4.88
CA GLY A 210 13.10 -9.17 4.02
C GLY A 210 14.57 -9.12 4.45
N ALA A 211 15.11 -7.93 4.72
CA ALA A 211 16.50 -7.77 5.17
C ALA A 211 16.76 -8.41 6.54
N VAL A 212 15.84 -8.28 7.50
CA VAL A 212 15.95 -8.94 8.82
C VAL A 212 15.84 -10.46 8.70
N LEU A 213 14.98 -10.95 7.82
CA LEU A 213 14.84 -12.39 7.58
C LEU A 213 16.06 -12.97 6.86
N GLU A 214 16.68 -12.21 5.96
CA GLU A 214 17.93 -12.59 5.29
C GLU A 214 19.09 -12.74 6.28
N GLU A 215 19.15 -11.86 7.28
CA GLU A 215 20.15 -11.92 8.35
C GLU A 215 19.92 -13.08 9.33
N ASN A 216 18.67 -13.29 9.74
CA ASN A 216 18.35 -14.21 10.85
C ASN A 216 17.90 -15.61 10.41
N ALA A 217 17.31 -15.76 9.22
CA ALA A 217 16.80 -17.03 8.70
C ALA A 217 16.92 -17.13 7.16
N PRO A 218 18.14 -17.07 6.59
CA PRO A 218 18.37 -17.01 5.15
C PRO A 218 17.80 -18.20 4.37
N LEU A 219 17.77 -19.39 4.97
CA LEU A 219 17.21 -20.59 4.34
C LEU A 219 15.69 -20.49 4.14
N ILE A 220 14.98 -19.89 5.10
CA ILE A 220 13.53 -19.67 5.00
C ILE A 220 13.25 -18.66 3.87
N LEU A 221 13.99 -17.55 3.84
CA LEU A 221 13.85 -16.55 2.79
C LEU A 221 14.16 -17.13 1.40
N SER A 222 15.21 -17.93 1.28
CA SER A 222 15.57 -18.60 0.02
C SER A 222 14.48 -19.56 -0.44
N LEU A 223 13.88 -20.31 0.49
CA LEU A 223 12.75 -21.19 0.18
C LEU A 223 11.55 -20.39 -0.32
N LEU A 224 11.15 -19.32 0.38
CA LEU A 224 10.03 -18.47 -0.01
C LEU A 224 10.25 -17.83 -1.39
N ARG A 225 11.44 -17.28 -1.66
CA ARG A 225 11.81 -16.74 -2.97
C ARG A 225 11.78 -17.80 -4.08
N GLY A 226 12.24 -19.02 -3.78
CA GLY A 226 12.21 -20.13 -4.73
C GLY A 226 10.79 -20.58 -5.06
N VAL A 227 9.95 -20.70 -4.03
CA VAL A 227 8.54 -21.09 -4.16
C VAL A 227 7.73 -20.03 -4.89
N ALA A 228 7.93 -18.74 -4.58
CA ALA A 228 7.22 -17.62 -5.22
C ALA A 228 7.38 -17.65 -6.76
N LYS A 229 8.60 -17.95 -7.25
CA LYS A 229 8.89 -18.06 -8.69
C LYS A 229 8.21 -19.23 -9.39
N GLN A 230 7.76 -20.22 -8.63
CA GLN A 230 7.13 -21.45 -9.14
C GLN A 230 5.62 -21.47 -8.93
N LEU A 231 5.04 -20.43 -8.32
CA LEU A 231 3.61 -20.36 -8.10
C LEU A 231 2.87 -20.34 -9.45
N PRO A 232 1.84 -21.17 -9.63
CA PRO A 232 1.03 -21.16 -10.84
C PRO A 232 0.32 -19.82 -10.99
N VAL A 233 0.06 -19.46 -12.23
CA VAL A 233 -0.45 -18.14 -12.62
C VAL A 233 -1.90 -18.23 -13.14
N ASP A 234 -2.60 -19.29 -12.73
CA ASP A 234 -3.98 -19.55 -13.10
C ASP A 234 -4.91 -18.53 -12.42
N ILE A 235 -5.93 -18.10 -13.14
CA ILE A 235 -6.93 -17.15 -12.65
C ILE A 235 -8.31 -17.85 -12.75
N PRO A 236 -9.19 -17.75 -11.74
CA PRO A 236 -8.89 -17.31 -10.38
C PRO A 236 -7.97 -18.30 -9.67
N GLU A 237 -7.15 -17.78 -8.76
CA GLU A 237 -6.20 -18.60 -8.03
C GLU A 237 -6.88 -19.47 -6.98
N LYS A 238 -6.26 -20.61 -6.67
CA LYS A 238 -6.68 -21.39 -5.48
C LYS A 238 -6.22 -20.64 -4.23
N ASP A 239 -7.06 -20.67 -3.20
CA ASP A 239 -6.82 -19.98 -1.94
C ASP A 239 -5.42 -20.24 -1.34
N ASP A 240 -4.92 -21.48 -1.38
CA ASP A 240 -3.59 -21.81 -0.86
C ASP A 240 -2.44 -21.16 -1.67
N ILE A 241 -2.61 -20.98 -2.99
CA ILE A 241 -1.65 -20.30 -3.86
C ILE A 241 -1.64 -18.80 -3.55
N THR A 242 -2.83 -18.20 -3.44
CA THR A 242 -2.98 -16.79 -3.08
C THR A 242 -2.37 -16.51 -1.71
N ARG A 243 -2.57 -17.38 -0.72
CA ARG A 243 -1.95 -17.25 0.61
C ARG A 243 -0.43 -17.32 0.54
N LEU A 244 0.12 -18.24 -0.24
CA LEU A 244 1.57 -18.39 -0.40
C LEU A 244 2.19 -17.19 -1.13
N ARG A 245 1.49 -16.62 -2.12
CA ARG A 245 1.92 -15.36 -2.76
C ARG A 245 1.86 -14.19 -1.81
N ARG A 246 0.78 -14.05 -1.04
CA ARG A 246 0.66 -13.01 0.00
C ARG A 246 1.81 -13.13 1.02
N LEU A 247 2.15 -14.34 1.44
CA LEU A 247 3.30 -14.60 2.32
C LEU A 247 4.65 -14.24 1.66
N ALA A 248 4.84 -14.57 0.38
CA ALA A 248 6.03 -14.18 -0.36
C ALA A 248 6.15 -12.64 -0.46
N ASN A 249 5.00 -11.95 -0.57
CA ASN A 249 4.93 -10.50 -0.65
C ASN A 249 5.38 -9.81 0.64
N THR A 250 5.11 -10.39 1.83
CA THR A 250 5.51 -9.79 3.12
C THR A 250 7.02 -9.68 3.31
N VAL A 251 7.80 -10.44 2.54
CA VAL A 251 9.27 -10.47 2.60
C VAL A 251 9.93 -9.94 1.32
N GLY A 252 9.14 -9.34 0.41
CA GLY A 252 9.63 -8.75 -0.82
C GLY A 252 10.26 -9.78 -1.76
N ALA A 253 9.69 -10.99 -1.82
CA ALA A 253 10.15 -12.03 -2.72
C ALA A 253 9.70 -11.83 -4.18
N ASP A 254 8.71 -10.96 -4.42
CA ASP A 254 8.18 -10.60 -5.73
C ASP A 254 8.60 -9.18 -6.14
N GLU A 255 8.73 -8.94 -7.45
CA GLU A 255 9.04 -7.65 -8.04
C GLU A 255 7.80 -6.73 -8.08
N ASP A 256 6.59 -7.29 -8.26
CA ASP A 256 5.33 -6.54 -8.37
C ASP A 256 4.60 -6.36 -7.03
N HIS A 257 5.35 -5.98 -6.01
CA HIS A 257 4.90 -5.92 -4.61
C HIS A 257 3.64 -5.09 -4.37
N ASP A 258 3.60 -3.89 -4.96
CA ASP A 258 2.53 -2.92 -4.71
C ASP A 258 1.21 -3.38 -5.30
N THR A 259 1.26 -3.94 -6.51
CA THR A 259 0.08 -4.45 -7.24
C THR A 259 -0.54 -5.61 -6.48
N GLU A 260 0.26 -6.59 -6.07
CA GLU A 260 -0.21 -7.75 -5.31
C GLU A 260 -0.81 -7.33 -3.94
N TRP A 261 -0.21 -6.32 -3.29
CA TRP A 261 -0.74 -5.80 -2.02
C TRP A 261 -2.08 -5.07 -2.20
N ILE A 262 -2.19 -4.20 -3.21
CA ILE A 262 -3.43 -3.49 -3.51
C ILE A 262 -4.52 -4.45 -4.02
N HIS A 263 -4.18 -5.39 -4.88
CA HIS A 263 -5.10 -6.45 -5.34
C HIS A 263 -5.69 -7.20 -4.14
N ALA A 264 -4.85 -7.61 -3.18
CA ALA A 264 -5.33 -8.29 -1.97
C ALA A 264 -6.32 -7.44 -1.17
N ILE A 265 -6.08 -6.13 -1.00
CA ILE A 265 -6.99 -5.22 -0.29
C ILE A 265 -8.31 -5.07 -1.06
N MET A 266 -8.24 -4.86 -2.37
CA MET A 266 -9.44 -4.70 -3.21
C MET A 266 -10.30 -5.95 -3.21
N ALA A 267 -9.68 -7.13 -3.28
CA ALA A 267 -10.36 -8.42 -3.20
C ALA A 267 -11.02 -8.64 -1.83
N ASP A 268 -10.34 -8.29 -0.73
CA ASP A 268 -10.86 -8.47 0.63
C ASP A 268 -12.04 -7.52 0.94
N VAL A 269 -12.04 -6.29 0.39
CA VAL A 269 -13.09 -5.28 0.63
C VAL A 269 -14.22 -5.35 -0.42
N GLY A 270 -13.99 -6.02 -1.55
CA GLY A 270 -14.96 -6.08 -2.65
C GLY A 270 -15.07 -4.76 -3.43
N VAL A 271 -13.96 -4.03 -3.55
CA VAL A 271 -13.88 -2.80 -4.37
C VAL A 271 -13.57 -3.18 -5.82
N ALA A 272 -13.74 -2.25 -6.76
CA ALA A 272 -13.67 -2.50 -8.20
C ALA A 272 -14.81 -3.35 -8.77
N ASN A 273 -15.96 -3.39 -8.07
CA ASN A 273 -17.07 -4.24 -8.44
C ASN A 273 -17.90 -3.77 -9.64
N ASP A 274 -17.89 -2.46 -9.93
CA ASP A 274 -18.68 -1.84 -10.99
C ASP A 274 -17.82 -1.48 -12.22
N SER A 275 -18.47 -1.44 -13.38
CA SER A 275 -18.00 -0.87 -14.64
C SER A 275 -17.41 0.55 -14.51
N SER A 276 -17.78 1.31 -13.48
CA SER A 276 -17.25 2.65 -13.19
C SER A 276 -15.73 2.67 -13.01
N TRP A 277 -15.11 1.55 -12.60
CA TRP A 277 -13.65 1.42 -12.50
C TRP A 277 -12.92 1.45 -13.84
N GLY A 278 -13.63 1.18 -14.95
CA GLY A 278 -13.08 1.41 -16.29
C GLY A 278 -12.74 2.89 -16.56
N PHE A 279 -13.32 3.81 -15.78
CA PHE A 279 -13.04 5.24 -15.90
C PHE A 279 -11.91 5.74 -15.02
N LEU A 280 -11.31 4.89 -14.19
CA LEU A 280 -10.22 5.26 -13.29
C LEU A 280 -9.05 5.97 -14.02
N PRO A 281 -8.57 5.52 -15.19
CA PRO A 281 -7.52 6.23 -15.92
C PRO A 281 -7.88 7.67 -16.30
N TYR A 282 -9.16 7.93 -16.61
CA TYR A 282 -9.64 9.27 -16.96
C TYR A 282 -9.77 10.16 -15.72
N LEU A 283 -10.26 9.60 -14.61
CA LEU A 283 -10.31 10.31 -13.34
C LEU A 283 -8.91 10.71 -12.86
N CYS A 284 -7.95 9.77 -12.92
CA CYS A 284 -6.56 10.05 -12.61
C CYS A 284 -5.96 11.09 -13.57
N SER A 285 -6.37 11.11 -14.84
CA SER A 285 -5.90 12.11 -15.78
C SER A 285 -6.40 13.52 -15.46
N ALA A 286 -7.64 13.63 -14.95
CA ALA A 286 -8.23 14.89 -14.53
C ALA A 286 -7.48 15.51 -13.34
N PHE A 287 -6.74 14.72 -12.55
CA PHE A 287 -5.90 15.25 -11.48
C PHE A 287 -4.92 16.31 -11.96
N MET A 288 -4.49 16.27 -13.23
CA MET A 288 -3.59 17.28 -13.79
C MET A 288 -4.20 18.69 -13.83
N ALA A 289 -5.53 18.81 -13.74
CA ALA A 289 -6.25 20.07 -13.67
C ALA A 289 -6.53 20.55 -12.21
N SER A 290 -6.10 19.78 -11.21
CA SER A 290 -6.29 20.11 -9.79
C SER A 290 -5.57 21.41 -9.39
N SER A 291 -6.18 22.15 -8.45
CA SER A 291 -5.61 23.40 -7.93
C SER A 291 -4.36 23.16 -7.08
N ILE A 292 -4.13 21.93 -6.62
CA ILE A 292 -2.99 21.51 -5.80
C ILE A 292 -1.65 21.83 -6.51
N TRP A 293 -1.62 21.79 -7.85
CA TRP A 293 -0.43 22.10 -8.64
C TRP A 293 -0.16 23.60 -8.76
N SER A 294 -1.19 24.44 -8.61
CA SER A 294 -1.09 25.90 -8.79
C SER A 294 -0.54 26.64 -7.57
N MET A 295 -0.68 26.05 -6.39
CA MET A 295 -0.36 26.69 -5.10
C MET A 295 1.11 26.62 -4.69
N THR A 296 2.00 26.08 -5.54
CA THR A 296 3.38 25.79 -5.15
C THR A 296 4.39 26.33 -6.17
N THR A 297 5.30 27.18 -5.71
CA THR A 297 6.56 27.45 -6.39
C THR A 297 7.24 26.10 -6.66
N TYR A 298 7.75 25.87 -7.87
CA TYR A 298 8.41 24.63 -8.29
C TYR A 298 9.46 24.22 -7.24
N ASN A 299 9.12 23.28 -6.36
CA ASN A 299 9.91 22.91 -5.19
C ASN A 299 9.98 21.38 -5.09
N PHE A 300 11.04 20.89 -4.46
CA PHE A 300 11.30 19.47 -4.18
C PHE A 300 10.09 18.74 -3.57
N LEU A 301 9.19 19.46 -2.89
CA LEU A 301 7.95 18.93 -2.30
C LEU A 301 6.98 18.39 -3.36
N ILE A 302 6.77 19.11 -4.46
CA ILE A 302 5.86 18.71 -5.55
C ILE A 302 6.35 17.41 -6.18
N HIS A 303 7.66 17.32 -6.44
CA HIS A 303 8.25 16.17 -7.12
C HIS A 303 8.08 14.86 -6.31
N ASN A 304 8.12 14.95 -4.99
CA ASN A 304 7.89 13.79 -4.12
C ASN A 304 6.39 13.43 -4.02
N GLN A 305 5.49 14.41 -3.97
CA GLN A 305 4.05 14.16 -3.99
C GLN A 305 3.59 13.53 -5.31
N ILE A 306 4.11 14.01 -6.45
CA ILE A 306 3.86 13.40 -7.77
C ILE A 306 4.31 11.95 -7.77
N TRP A 307 5.50 11.65 -7.24
CA TRP A 307 6.01 10.27 -7.23
C TRP A 307 5.06 9.33 -6.47
N VAL A 308 4.56 9.77 -5.31
CA VAL A 308 3.64 8.99 -4.48
C VAL A 308 2.29 8.79 -5.18
N ILE A 309 1.77 9.83 -5.84
CA ILE A 309 0.54 9.73 -6.65
C ILE A 309 0.74 8.76 -7.81
N CYS A 310 1.85 8.84 -8.56
CA CYS A 310 2.14 7.92 -9.65
C CYS A 310 2.21 6.46 -9.17
N ARG A 311 2.83 6.23 -8.01
CA ARG A 311 2.88 4.90 -7.38
C ARG A 311 1.48 4.39 -7.03
N CYS A 312 0.65 5.24 -6.43
CA CYS A 312 -0.75 4.94 -6.15
C CYS A 312 -1.52 4.59 -7.42
N ILE A 313 -1.50 5.46 -8.43
CA ILE A 313 -2.22 5.28 -9.70
C ILE A 313 -1.83 3.96 -10.35
N ASN A 314 -0.52 3.65 -10.42
CA ASN A 314 -0.04 2.41 -11.00
C ASN A 314 -0.58 1.17 -10.26
N ALA A 315 -0.43 1.14 -8.93
CA ALA A 315 -0.84 0.01 -8.12
C ALA A 315 -2.37 -0.18 -8.09
N VAL A 316 -3.14 0.91 -8.05
CA VAL A 316 -4.61 0.87 -8.03
C VAL A 316 -5.19 0.49 -9.38
N ILE A 317 -4.67 1.02 -10.49
CA ILE A 317 -5.07 0.58 -11.84
C ILE A 317 -4.76 -0.91 -11.99
N ALA A 318 -3.55 -1.34 -11.66
CA ALA A 318 -3.14 -2.73 -11.77
C ALA A 318 -4.02 -3.65 -10.92
N GLY A 319 -4.18 -3.36 -9.63
CA GLY A 319 -5.04 -4.13 -8.72
C GLY A 319 -6.50 -4.19 -9.17
N SER A 320 -7.05 -3.08 -9.70
CA SER A 320 -8.44 -3.04 -10.19
C SER A 320 -8.67 -3.95 -11.41
N GLU A 321 -7.69 -4.04 -12.31
CA GLU A 321 -7.75 -4.92 -13.47
C GLU A 321 -7.63 -6.39 -13.05
N TYR A 322 -6.78 -6.72 -12.06
CA TYR A 322 -6.73 -8.07 -11.48
C TYR A 322 -8.10 -8.50 -10.92
N VAL A 323 -8.73 -7.67 -10.07
CA VAL A 323 -10.05 -7.98 -9.48
C VAL A 323 -11.14 -8.12 -10.55
N ARG A 324 -11.13 -7.26 -11.58
CA ARG A 324 -12.10 -7.34 -12.69
C ARG A 324 -11.96 -8.65 -13.47
N MET A 325 -10.74 -9.11 -13.71
CA MET A 325 -10.47 -10.28 -14.53
C MET A 325 -10.79 -11.60 -13.81
N GLU A 326 -10.48 -11.68 -12.51
CA GLU A 326 -10.92 -12.79 -11.65
C GLU A 326 -12.44 -12.95 -11.70
N ARG A 327 -13.18 -11.83 -11.71
CA ARG A 327 -14.65 -11.85 -11.81
C ARG A 327 -15.20 -12.13 -13.19
N VAL A 328 -14.50 -11.87 -14.29
CA VAL A 328 -14.98 -12.32 -15.62
C VAL A 328 -14.97 -13.85 -15.69
N GLN A 329 -14.10 -14.51 -14.94
CA GLN A 329 -13.95 -15.97 -14.94
C GLN A 329 -14.86 -16.69 -13.91
N GLN A 330 -15.15 -16.07 -12.76
CA GLN A 330 -16.05 -16.64 -11.72
C GLN A 330 -17.52 -16.94 -12.15
N PRO A 331 -18.20 -16.21 -13.05
CA PRO A 331 -19.59 -16.49 -13.42
C PRO A 331 -19.75 -17.71 -14.34
N ARG A 332 -18.66 -18.32 -14.82
CA ARG A 332 -18.73 -19.56 -15.62
C ARG A 332 -18.80 -20.84 -14.78
N SER A 333 -18.55 -20.79 -13.47
CA SER A 333 -18.54 -21.99 -12.60
C SER A 333 -19.84 -22.25 -11.83
N LEU A 334 -20.80 -21.32 -11.80
CA LEU A 334 -22.02 -21.43 -10.97
C LEU A 334 -23.35 -21.41 -11.76
N SER A 335 -23.34 -21.49 -13.10
CA SER A 335 -24.57 -21.55 -13.90
C SER A 335 -24.91 -22.99 -14.33
N ASN A 336 -25.87 -23.56 -13.60
CA ASN A 336 -26.85 -24.60 -13.96
C ASN A 336 -26.46 -25.76 -14.88
N GLY A 337 -26.61 -26.97 -14.33
CA GLY A 337 -26.64 -28.21 -15.09
C GLY A 337 -27.80 -28.27 -16.09
N HIS A 338 -27.49 -28.07 -17.37
CA HIS A 338 -28.00 -28.91 -18.45
C HIS A 338 -27.12 -28.78 -19.70
N ALA A 339 -26.57 -29.91 -20.11
CA ALA A 339 -26.12 -30.32 -21.44
C ALA A 339 -25.46 -29.27 -22.36
N GLY A 340 -24.16 -29.45 -22.55
CA GLY A 340 -23.62 -29.68 -23.89
C GLY A 340 -23.19 -28.45 -24.68
N GLU A 341 -22.00 -27.93 -24.37
CA GLU A 341 -20.96 -27.64 -25.36
C GLU A 341 -19.64 -27.44 -24.59
N ILE A 342 -18.65 -28.28 -24.89
CA ILE A 342 -17.29 -28.14 -24.36
C ILE A 342 -16.68 -26.94 -25.08
N SER A 343 -16.97 -25.74 -24.59
CA SER A 343 -16.09 -24.60 -24.77
C SER A 343 -15.08 -24.69 -23.63
N GLU A 344 -13.84 -25.10 -23.94
CA GLU A 344 -12.73 -24.94 -23.01
C GLU A 344 -12.78 -23.48 -22.51
N PRO A 345 -12.79 -23.24 -21.18
CA PRO A 345 -12.67 -21.88 -20.70
C PRO A 345 -11.30 -21.39 -21.17
N GLU A 346 -11.27 -20.46 -22.13
CA GLU A 346 -10.04 -19.76 -22.50
C GLU A 346 -9.38 -19.30 -21.21
N THR A 347 -8.29 -19.97 -20.83
CA THR A 347 -7.46 -19.60 -19.69
C THR A 347 -6.85 -18.25 -20.05
N LEU A 348 -7.51 -17.18 -19.64
CA LEU A 348 -6.99 -15.84 -19.82
C LEU A 348 -5.81 -15.70 -18.87
N ASN A 349 -4.60 -15.80 -19.42
CA ASN A 349 -3.34 -15.76 -18.69
C ASN A 349 -3.09 -14.35 -18.11
N ARG A 350 -2.25 -14.25 -17.08
CA ARG A 350 -1.69 -12.98 -16.54
C ARG A 350 -1.18 -12.03 -17.63
N THR A 351 -0.75 -12.57 -18.78
CA THR A 351 -0.37 -11.81 -19.99
C THR A 351 -1.49 -10.93 -20.55
N SER A 352 -2.75 -11.37 -20.47
CA SER A 352 -3.91 -10.56 -20.87
C SER A 352 -4.21 -9.47 -19.84
N ILE A 353 -4.01 -9.74 -18.55
CA ILE A 353 -4.16 -8.72 -17.51
C ILE A 353 -3.09 -7.65 -17.68
N GLU A 354 -1.83 -8.04 -17.90
CA GLU A 354 -0.74 -7.11 -18.20
C GLU A 354 -1.04 -6.26 -19.43
N ALA A 355 -1.67 -6.81 -20.47
CA ALA A 355 -2.10 -6.06 -21.64
C ALA A 355 -3.18 -5.02 -21.29
N ASN A 356 -4.16 -5.39 -20.46
CA ASN A 356 -5.20 -4.46 -19.98
C ASN A 356 -4.61 -3.36 -19.10
N ILE A 357 -3.71 -3.70 -18.18
CA ILE A 357 -2.99 -2.73 -17.34
C ILE A 357 -2.19 -1.76 -18.21
N LYS A 358 -1.42 -2.26 -19.19
CA LYS A 358 -0.68 -1.43 -20.14
C LYS A 358 -1.61 -0.50 -20.92
N SER A 359 -2.75 -1.00 -21.39
CA SER A 359 -3.76 -0.21 -22.09
C SER A 359 -4.33 0.91 -21.20
N ALA A 360 -4.73 0.59 -19.96
CA ALA A 360 -5.24 1.55 -18.99
C ALA A 360 -4.21 2.64 -18.65
N LEU A 361 -2.94 2.25 -18.44
CA LEU A 361 -1.85 3.20 -18.22
C LEU A 361 -1.56 4.08 -19.44
N GLN A 362 -1.65 3.53 -20.66
CA GLN A 362 -1.53 4.31 -21.89
C GLN A 362 -2.65 5.35 -22.02
N ILE A 363 -3.89 4.98 -21.67
CA ILE A 363 -5.02 5.92 -21.62
C ILE A 363 -4.74 7.03 -20.62
N PHE A 364 -4.31 6.69 -19.40
CA PHE A 364 -3.95 7.67 -18.38
C PHE A 364 -2.89 8.67 -18.91
N VAL A 365 -1.76 8.16 -19.43
CA VAL A 365 -0.66 9.02 -19.93
C VAL A 365 -1.12 9.89 -21.09
N LYS A 366 -1.86 9.34 -22.06
CA LYS A 366 -2.36 10.10 -23.22
C LYS A 366 -3.33 11.20 -22.80
N SER A 367 -4.28 10.88 -21.92
CA SER A 367 -5.28 11.83 -21.42
C SER A 367 -4.62 12.93 -20.58
N SER A 368 -3.70 12.57 -19.68
CA SER A 368 -2.95 13.53 -18.87
C SER A 368 -2.13 14.49 -19.73
N ALA A 369 -1.42 13.97 -20.75
CA ALA A 369 -0.66 14.81 -21.67
C ALA A 369 -1.56 15.79 -22.42
N GLY A 370 -2.75 15.35 -22.86
CA GLY A 370 -3.73 16.22 -23.51
C GLY A 370 -4.19 17.36 -22.60
N ILE A 371 -4.58 17.05 -21.35
CA ILE A 371 -5.05 18.05 -20.37
C ILE A 371 -3.95 19.07 -20.04
N VAL A 372 -2.70 18.60 -19.85
CA VAL A 372 -1.56 19.49 -19.57
C VAL A 372 -1.26 20.39 -20.78
N LEU A 373 -1.26 19.86 -22.00
CA LEU A 373 -1.02 20.65 -23.21
C LEU A 373 -2.12 21.69 -23.47
N ASP A 374 -3.38 21.37 -23.18
CA ASP A 374 -4.48 22.31 -23.31
C ASP A 374 -4.32 23.51 -22.35
N SER A 375 -3.96 23.24 -21.09
CA SER A 375 -3.74 24.29 -20.08
C SER A 375 -2.54 25.20 -20.38
N TRP A 376 -1.53 24.70 -21.11
CA TRP A 376 -0.37 25.51 -21.56
C TRP A 376 -0.73 26.59 -22.58
N SER A 377 -1.82 26.39 -23.33
CA SER A 377 -2.22 27.34 -24.39
C SER A 377 -2.97 28.56 -23.88
N GLU A 378 -3.36 28.59 -22.59
CA GLU A 378 -4.37 29.51 -22.09
C GLU A 378 -3.84 30.76 -21.39
N ASN A 379 -2.62 30.79 -20.82
CA ASN A 379 -1.99 32.07 -20.35
C ASN A 379 -0.54 32.03 -19.81
N SER A 380 0.19 30.92 -19.87
CA SER A 380 1.41 30.73 -19.05
C SER A 380 2.70 30.64 -19.88
N ARG A 381 3.16 31.78 -20.42
CA ARG A 381 4.56 31.94 -20.88
C ARG A 381 5.55 32.36 -19.78
N TYR A 382 5.12 32.49 -18.53
CA TYR A 382 5.93 33.16 -17.49
C TYR A 382 6.30 32.35 -16.26
N TYR A 383 5.94 31.06 -16.14
CA TYR A 383 6.35 30.28 -14.99
C TYR A 383 6.83 28.89 -15.42
N VAL A 384 8.09 28.60 -15.06
CA VAL A 384 8.84 27.33 -15.15
C VAL A 384 9.73 27.18 -16.40
N CYS A 385 11.00 27.58 -16.24
CA CYS A 385 12.15 26.74 -16.62
C CYS A 385 12.61 25.98 -15.38
#